data_AF-E6QAZ2-F1
#
_entry.id   AF-E6QAZ2-F1
#
_cell.length_a   1.000
_cell.length_b   1.000
_cell.length_c   1.000
_cell.angle_alpha   90.00
_cell.angle_beta   90.00
_cell.angle_gamma   90.00
#
_symmetry.space_group_name_H-M   'P 1'
#
loop_
_entity.id
_entity.type
_entity.pdbx_description
1 polymer ?
#
loop_
_entity_poly.entity_id
_entity_poly.type
_entity_poly.pdbx_seq_one_letter_code
_entity_poly.pdbx_strand_id
1 'polypeptide(L)'
;MLSISPFNAMEEAGTAVLTLTEGLEKGEFLASRLTRAETRRQFRLMSKSALLLSPEIHALLAEIDWEGWRILDQRLAISDKAEDTMLWLAIRALVPDTLMWLRVYRKNQPEWFSGEAEIHHPAMSPDTGVRP
;
A
#
# COMPACT_ATOMS: atom_id res chain seq x y z
N MET A 1 -19.33 6.19 10.93
CA MET A 1 -18.14 5.33 11.01
C MET A 1 -16.98 6.16 10.53
N LEU A 2 -15.90 6.31 11.30
CA LEU A 2 -14.68 6.97 10.79
C LEU A 2 -14.12 6.05 9.70
N SER A 3 -14.29 6.40 8.42
CA SER A 3 -13.59 5.71 7.34
C SER A 3 -12.10 6.03 7.50
N ILE A 4 -11.30 5.01 7.80
CA ILE A 4 -9.84 5.16 7.80
C ILE A 4 -9.45 5.38 6.35
N SER A 5 -8.72 6.47 6.07
CA SER A 5 -8.16 6.73 4.74
C SER A 5 -7.36 5.49 4.28
N PRO A 6 -7.54 5.00 3.03
CA PRO A 6 -6.79 3.85 2.53
C PRO A 6 -5.27 4.03 2.66
N PHE A 7 -4.79 5.27 2.59
CA PHE A 7 -3.38 5.60 2.80
C PHE A 7 -2.89 5.30 4.22
N ASN A 8 -3.65 5.70 5.25
CA ASN A 8 -3.29 5.40 6.64
C ASN A 8 -3.31 3.89 6.89
N ALA A 9 -4.30 3.19 6.33
CA ALA A 9 -4.37 1.73 6.43
C ALA A 9 -3.16 1.03 5.77
N MET A 10 -2.67 1.55 4.64
CA MET A 10 -1.44 1.05 4.01
C MET A 10 -0.21 1.32 4.88
N GLU A 11 -0.07 2.53 5.44
CA GLU A 11 1.07 2.88 6.30
C GLU A 11 1.12 2.03 7.58
N GLU A 12 -0.01 1.88 8.27
CA GLU A 12 -0.10 1.10 9.50
C GLU A 12 0.19 -0.37 9.25
N ALA A 13 -0.44 -0.96 8.24
CA ALA A 13 -0.24 -2.37 7.89
C ALA A 13 1.19 -2.64 7.41
N GLY A 14 1.76 -1.73 6.61
CA GLY A 14 3.15 -1.87 6.16
C GLY A 14 4.15 -1.74 7.29
N THR A 15 3.92 -0.82 8.23
CA THR A 15 4.74 -0.70 9.44
C THR A 15 4.67 -2.00 10.26
N ALA A 16 3.47 -2.56 10.44
CA ALA A 16 3.32 -3.84 11.12
C ALA A 16 4.07 -4.99 10.40
N VAL A 17 4.02 -5.05 9.06
CA VAL A 17 4.81 -6.02 8.28
C VAL A 17 6.30 -5.87 8.56
N LEU A 18 6.83 -4.65 8.50
CA LEU A 18 8.26 -4.41 8.74
C LEU A 18 8.67 -4.78 10.16
N THR A 19 7.86 -4.43 11.17
CA THR A 19 8.12 -4.81 12.57
C THR A 19 8.08 -6.33 12.79
N LEU A 20 7.08 -7.03 12.23
CA LEU A 20 6.96 -8.48 12.36
C LEU A 20 8.13 -9.26 11.73
N THR A 21 8.83 -8.62 10.80
CA THR A 21 9.86 -9.26 9.97
C THR A 21 11.24 -8.64 10.18
N GLU A 22 11.36 -7.74 11.13
CA GLU A 22 12.61 -7.08 11.50
C GLU A 22 13.62 -8.11 12.00
N GLY A 23 14.84 -8.04 11.46
CA GLY A 23 15.95 -8.93 11.82
C GLY A 23 15.78 -10.40 11.41
N LEU A 24 14.64 -10.78 10.81
CA LEU A 24 14.45 -12.16 10.34
C LEU A 24 15.20 -12.40 9.05
N GLU A 25 15.77 -13.58 8.94
CA GLU A 25 16.19 -14.16 7.66
C GLU A 25 15.06 -14.99 7.04
N LYS A 26 15.16 -15.24 5.74
CA LYS A 26 14.14 -15.99 4.98
C LYS A 26 13.79 -17.33 5.63
N GLY A 27 14.81 -18.07 6.08
CA GLY A 27 14.63 -19.39 6.69
C GLY A 27 13.80 -19.31 7.98
N GLU A 28 14.03 -18.29 8.80
CA GLU A 28 13.35 -18.07 10.08
C GLU A 28 11.88 -17.67 9.85
N PHE A 29 11.65 -16.78 8.89
CA PHE A 29 10.29 -16.45 8.43
C PHE A 29 9.54 -17.70 7.94
N LEU A 30 10.17 -18.51 7.08
CA LEU A 30 9.60 -19.75 6.55
C LEU A 30 9.43 -20.86 7.61
N ALA A 31 10.12 -20.77 8.76
CA ALA A 31 9.91 -21.66 9.89
C ALA A 31 8.73 -21.24 10.78
N SER A 32 8.52 -19.93 11.00
CA SER A 32 7.48 -19.43 11.91
C SER A 32 6.09 -19.31 11.27
N ARG A 33 5.22 -20.32 11.51
CA ARG A 33 3.83 -20.32 11.01
C ARG A 33 3.04 -19.09 11.47
N LEU A 34 3.22 -18.66 12.72
CA LEU A 34 2.49 -17.53 13.29
C LEU A 34 2.90 -16.21 12.61
N THR A 35 4.22 -15.98 12.48
CA THR A 35 4.75 -14.78 11.82
C THR A 35 4.25 -14.72 10.38
N ARG A 36 4.33 -15.81 9.62
CA ARG A 36 3.83 -15.83 8.22
C ARG A 36 2.35 -15.51 8.11
N ALA A 37 1.53 -16.10 8.97
CA ALA A 37 0.09 -15.88 8.94
C ALA A 37 -0.26 -14.40 9.20
N GLU A 38 0.37 -13.78 10.20
CA GLU A 38 0.12 -12.37 10.52
C GLU A 38 0.72 -11.43 9.46
N THR A 39 1.96 -11.68 9.01
CA THR A 39 2.56 -10.91 7.91
C THR A 39 1.70 -10.97 6.65
N ARG A 40 1.16 -12.15 6.29
CA ARG A 40 0.25 -12.31 5.15
C ARG A 40 -1.03 -11.50 5.34
N ARG A 41 -1.62 -11.54 6.54
CA ARG A 41 -2.81 -10.76 6.87
C ARG A 41 -2.57 -9.26 6.69
N GLN A 42 -1.47 -8.73 7.24
CA GLN A 42 -1.12 -7.31 7.13
C GLN A 42 -0.79 -6.91 5.69
N PHE A 43 -0.04 -7.74 4.96
CA PHE A 43 0.23 -7.51 3.53
C PHE A 43 -1.06 -7.44 2.72
N ARG A 44 -2.02 -8.34 2.95
CA ARG A 44 -3.33 -8.30 2.28
C ARG A 44 -4.15 -7.06 2.66
N LEU A 45 -3.99 -6.52 3.87
CA LEU A 45 -4.61 -5.26 4.24
C LEU A 45 -4.03 -4.10 3.42
N MET A 46 -2.70 -4.01 3.30
CA MET A 46 -2.06 -3.02 2.41
C MET A 46 -2.58 -3.14 0.97
N SER A 47 -2.58 -4.37 0.44
CA SER A 47 -2.97 -4.63 -0.93
C SER A 47 -4.43 -4.25 -1.20
N LYS A 48 -5.35 -4.62 -0.30
CA LYS A 48 -6.76 -4.23 -0.42
C LYS A 48 -6.94 -2.72 -0.35
N SER A 49 -6.24 -2.04 0.57
CA SER A 49 -6.30 -0.59 0.67
C SER A 49 -5.75 0.10 -0.58
N ALA A 50 -4.66 -0.41 -1.17
CA ALA A 50 -4.12 0.08 -2.43
C ALA A 50 -5.14 -0.03 -3.58
N LEU A 51 -5.89 -1.13 -3.63
CA LEU A 51 -6.91 -1.41 -4.65
C LEU A 51 -8.23 -0.64 -4.44
N LEU A 52 -8.44 -0.03 -3.26
CA LEU A 52 -9.57 0.88 -3.02
C LEU A 52 -9.35 2.27 -3.61
N LEU A 53 -8.10 2.65 -3.88
CA LEU A 53 -7.77 3.94 -4.48
C LEU A 53 -8.24 4.00 -5.94
N SER A 54 -8.67 5.18 -6.37
CA SER A 54 -9.14 5.37 -7.75
C SER A 54 -7.97 5.36 -8.75
N PRO A 55 -8.24 5.08 -10.04
CA PRO A 55 -7.20 5.13 -11.08
C PRO A 55 -6.52 6.50 -11.19
N GLU A 56 -7.24 7.59 -10.93
CA GLU A 56 -6.68 8.95 -10.92
C GLU A 56 -5.63 9.10 -9.82
N ILE A 57 -5.88 8.54 -8.64
CA ILE A 57 -4.92 8.52 -7.54
C ILE A 57 -3.71 7.65 -7.87
N HIS A 58 -3.91 6.47 -8.50
CA HIS A 58 -2.79 5.66 -8.97
C HIS A 58 -1.91 6.42 -9.96
N ALA A 59 -2.51 7.18 -10.88
CA ALA A 59 -1.79 8.01 -11.85
C ALA A 59 -1.02 9.16 -11.19
N LEU A 60 -1.58 9.79 -10.14
CA LEU A 60 -0.90 10.84 -9.37
C LEU A 60 0.28 10.31 -8.56
N LEU A 61 0.18 9.06 -8.10
CA LEU A 61 1.17 8.37 -7.30
C LEU A 61 2.01 7.42 -8.16
N ALA A 62 2.51 7.92 -9.29
CA ALA A 62 3.12 7.09 -10.33
C ALA A 62 4.37 6.30 -9.89
N GLU A 63 5.01 6.70 -8.79
CA GLU A 63 6.22 6.06 -8.29
C GLU A 63 5.94 4.78 -7.47
N ILE A 64 4.69 4.55 -7.07
CA ILE A 64 4.29 3.31 -6.41
C ILE A 64 3.95 2.26 -7.47
N ASP A 65 4.49 1.05 -7.33
CA ASP A 65 4.21 -0.07 -8.23
C ASP A 65 2.81 -0.68 -7.99
N TRP A 66 1.79 -0.02 -8.53
CA TRP A 66 0.39 -0.46 -8.46
C TRP A 66 0.12 -1.79 -9.19
N GLU A 67 0.89 -2.08 -10.24
CA GLU A 67 0.81 -3.36 -10.95
C GLU A 67 1.30 -4.50 -10.07
N GLY A 68 2.45 -4.32 -9.42
CA GLY A 68 3.02 -5.26 -8.45
C GLY A 68 2.04 -5.59 -7.32
N TRP A 69 1.37 -4.58 -6.76
CA TRP A 69 0.33 -4.78 -5.75
C TRP A 69 -0.83 -5.65 -6.25
N ARG A 70 -1.34 -5.39 -7.45
CA ARG A 70 -2.45 -6.15 -8.03
C ARG A 70 -2.06 -7.59 -8.38
N ILE A 71 -0.88 -7.81 -8.92
CA ILE A 71 -0.36 -9.16 -9.21
C ILE A 71 -0.23 -9.95 -7.90
N LEU A 72 0.34 -9.34 -6.86
CA LEU A 72 0.56 -10.01 -5.59
C LEU A 72 -0.74 -10.26 -4.81
N ASP A 73 -1.74 -9.38 -4.90
CA ASP A 73 -3.06 -9.64 -4.31
C ASP A 73 -3.68 -10.93 -4.85
N GLN A 74 -3.63 -11.09 -6.18
CA GLN A 74 -4.19 -12.25 -6.88
C GLN A 74 -3.43 -13.53 -6.54
N ARG A 75 -2.09 -13.49 -6.54
CA ARG A 75 -1.24 -14.65 -6.25
C ARG A 75 -1.33 -15.09 -4.78
N LEU A 76 -1.27 -14.14 -3.85
CA LEU A 76 -1.26 -14.41 -2.42
C LEU A 76 -2.65 -14.67 -1.82
N ALA A 77 -3.70 -14.72 -2.65
CA ALA A 77 -5.02 -15.20 -2.27
C ALA A 77 -5.01 -16.69 -1.89
N ILE A 78 -4.05 -17.45 -2.42
CA ILE A 78 -3.81 -18.86 -2.12
C ILE A 78 -2.68 -18.96 -1.09
N SER A 79 -2.79 -19.90 -0.14
CA SER A 79 -1.79 -20.12 0.91
C SER A 79 -1.01 -21.39 0.66
N ASP A 80 0.10 -21.30 -0.06
CA ASP A 80 1.06 -22.40 -0.25
C ASP A 80 2.53 -21.97 0.00
N LYS A 81 3.46 -22.93 -0.09
CA LYS A 81 4.90 -22.69 0.17
C LYS A 81 5.57 -21.78 -0.86
N ALA A 82 5.15 -21.82 -2.13
CA ALA A 82 5.70 -20.94 -3.17
C ALA A 82 5.24 -19.49 -2.90
N GLU A 83 3.98 -19.33 -2.52
CA GLU A 83 3.40 -18.05 -2.12
C GLU A 83 4.00 -17.49 -0.83
N ASP A 84 4.46 -18.33 0.11
CA ASP A 84 5.22 -17.85 1.27
C ASP A 84 6.60 -17.28 0.88
N THR A 85 7.24 -17.84 -0.15
CA THR A 85 8.48 -17.28 -0.70
C THR A 85 8.23 -15.98 -1.45
N MET A 86 7.15 -15.90 -2.22
CA MET A 86 6.77 -14.66 -2.90
C MET A 86 6.41 -13.56 -1.91
N LEU A 87 5.67 -13.90 -0.85
CA LEU A 87 5.41 -12.98 0.26
C LEU A 87 6.71 -12.44 0.86
N TRP A 88 7.68 -13.32 1.14
CA TRP A 88 8.99 -12.89 1.64
C TRP A 88 9.69 -11.88 0.72
N LEU A 89 9.67 -12.11 -0.59
CA LEU A 89 10.28 -11.16 -1.53
C LEU A 89 9.53 -9.82 -1.57
N ALA A 90 8.20 -9.86 -1.56
CA ALA A 90 7.35 -8.67 -1.58
C ALA A 90 7.58 -7.78 -0.36
N ILE A 91 7.69 -8.37 0.85
CA ILE A 91 7.93 -7.58 2.07
C ILE A 91 9.33 -6.97 2.13
N ARG A 92 10.30 -7.52 1.39
CA ARG A 92 11.68 -7.01 1.33
C ARG A 92 11.87 -5.91 0.28
N ALA A 93 10.99 -5.85 -0.72
CA ALA A 93 11.10 -4.89 -1.82
C ALA A 93 9.89 -3.95 -1.87
N LEU A 94 8.70 -4.47 -2.20
CA LEU A 94 7.52 -3.65 -2.49
C LEU A 94 7.01 -2.88 -1.26
N VAL A 95 6.97 -3.52 -0.09
CA VAL A 95 6.48 -2.89 1.14
C VAL A 95 7.32 -1.66 1.55
N PRO A 96 8.65 -1.77 1.76
CA PRO A 96 9.45 -0.62 2.17
C PRO A 96 9.46 0.50 1.11
N ASP A 97 9.47 0.15 -0.18
CA ASP A 97 9.46 1.13 -1.26
C ASP A 97 8.14 1.92 -1.30
N THR A 98 7.01 1.21 -1.14
CA THR A 98 5.68 1.84 -1.02
C THR A 98 5.62 2.77 0.19
N LEU A 99 6.11 2.35 1.36
CA LEU A 99 6.11 3.19 2.57
C LEU A 99 7.00 4.43 2.45
N MET A 100 8.14 4.31 1.76
CA MET A 100 8.99 5.45 1.46
C MET A 100 8.22 6.49 0.64
N TRP A 101 7.55 6.08 -0.44
CA TRP A 101 6.77 6.99 -1.28
C TRP A 101 5.56 7.57 -0.56
N LEU A 102 4.80 6.77 0.19
CA LEU A 102 3.68 7.28 1.00
C LEU A 102 4.14 8.41 1.94
N ARG A 103 5.32 8.28 2.55
CA ARG A 103 5.92 9.35 3.37
C ARG A 103 6.24 10.60 2.56
N VAL A 104 6.72 10.47 1.32
CA VAL A 104 6.98 11.61 0.42
C VAL A 104 5.66 12.30 0.07
N TYR A 105 4.65 11.54 -0.34
CA TYR A 105 3.35 12.08 -0.72
C TYR A 105 2.62 12.73 0.44
N ARG A 106 2.69 12.16 1.65
CA ARG A 106 2.10 12.76 2.86
C ARG A 106 2.66 14.13 3.19
N LYS A 107 3.95 14.36 2.91
CA LYS A 107 4.58 15.67 3.12
C LYS A 107 4.09 16.69 2.09
N ASN A 108 3.83 16.26 0.87
CA ASN A 108 3.47 17.14 -0.24
C ASN A 108 1.96 17.41 -0.31
N GLN A 109 1.13 16.43 0.07
CA GLN A 109 -0.35 16.46 0.03
C GLN A 109 -0.93 15.75 1.27
N PRO A 110 -0.82 16.36 2.46
CA PRO A 110 -1.28 15.76 3.72
C PRO A 110 -2.80 15.50 3.74
N GLU A 111 -3.58 16.25 2.97
CA GLU A 111 -5.04 16.15 2.88
C GLU A 111 -5.52 14.77 2.42
N TRP A 112 -4.76 14.07 1.58
CA TRP A 112 -5.09 12.69 1.15
C TRP A 112 -5.15 11.70 2.32
N PHE A 113 -4.39 11.97 3.39
CA PHE A 113 -4.27 11.12 4.56
C PHE A 113 -5.29 11.47 5.66
N SER A 114 -5.97 12.60 5.54
CA SER A 114 -7.10 12.95 6.39
C SER A 114 -8.33 12.22 5.86
N GLY A 115 -9.04 11.41 6.68
CA GLY A 115 -10.19 10.58 6.26
C GLY A 115 -11.40 11.33 5.67
N GLU A 116 -11.25 12.62 5.37
CA GLU A 116 -12.22 13.51 4.71
C GLU A 116 -11.92 13.71 3.21
N ALA A 117 -10.84 13.13 2.67
CA ALA A 117 -10.40 13.29 1.28
C ALA A 117 -11.41 12.78 0.23
N GLU A 118 -12.46 12.07 0.64
CA GLU A 118 -13.54 11.61 -0.27
C GLU A 118 -14.43 12.75 -0.81
N ILE A 119 -14.27 14.02 -0.39
CA ILE A 119 -15.19 15.11 -0.80
C ILE A 119 -14.55 16.16 -1.71
N HIS A 120 -13.23 16.17 -1.94
CA HIS A 120 -12.62 17.17 -2.82
C HIS A 120 -12.04 16.55 -4.09
N HIS A 121 -12.92 16.34 -5.06
CA HIS A 121 -12.54 16.33 -6.47
C HIS A 121 -11.86 17.69 -6.75
N PRO A 122 -10.56 17.77 -7.08
CA PRO A 122 -10.01 19.01 -7.61
C PRO A 122 -10.69 19.21 -8.96
N ALA A 123 -11.70 20.07 -9.01
CA ALA A 123 -12.21 20.57 -10.27
C ALA A 123 -10.99 21.13 -11.01
N MET A 124 -10.61 20.48 -12.11
CA MET A 124 -9.75 21.09 -13.11
C MET A 124 -10.37 22.44 -13.44
N SER A 125 -9.74 23.53 -12.99
CA SER A 125 -10.10 24.87 -13.44
C SER A 125 -10.03 24.86 -14.97
N PRO A 126 -11.12 25.10 -15.70
CA PRO A 126 -10.99 25.45 -17.09
C PRO A 126 -10.32 26.82 -17.11
N ASP A 127 -9.08 26.83 -17.57
CA ASP A 127 -8.42 28.03 -18.05
C ASP A 127 -9.20 28.55 -19.26
N THR A 128 -10.32 29.22 -19.00
CA THR A 128 -10.95 30.11 -19.97
C THR A 128 -10.22 31.45 -19.90
N GLY A 129 -9.03 31.45 -20.49
CA GLY A 129 -8.46 32.67 -21.04
C GLY A 129 -9.37 33.18 -22.15
N VAL A 130 -10.13 34.25 -21.87
CA VAL A 130 -10.50 35.25 -22.88
C VAL A 130 -10.65 36.63 -22.21
N ARG A 131 -9.68 37.50 -22.48
CA ARG A 131 -9.89 38.93 -22.80
C ARG A 131 -8.88 39.28 -23.90
N PRO A 132 -9.24 40.12 -24.88
CA PRO A 132 -9.88 41.43 -24.67
C PRO A 132 -11.36 41.49 -25.05
#